data_AF-A0A945D138-F1
#
_entry.id   AF-A0A945D138-F1
#
_cell.length_a   1.000
_cell.length_b   1.000
_cell.length_c   1.000
_cell.angle_alpha   90.00
_cell.angle_beta   90.00
_cell.angle_gamma   90.00
#
_symmetry.space_group_name_H-M   'P 1'
#
loop_
_entity.id
_entity.type
_entity.pdbx_description
1 polymer ?
#
loop_
_entity_poly.entity_id
_entity_poly.type
_entity_poly.pdbx_seq_one_letter_code
_entity_poly.pdbx_strand_id
1 'polypeptide(L)'
;MDLARTRLLVIWLAAGIIFDLLLVVDRNIRVNLGSTGEMTGYWLFGVMVFLALFHLRKRLSMLPLGGAAVWLNLHAVGGVLVLLIYWLHTGSLWPNGIYEYGLAVLFYLTALSGIVGYFIQRVYPRMMTQTGIEVIYERIPAHLSDLREEAKRLVVECCDRTRVDTLGRYYLNTLDWYFRRPRFGFNHVVGSQRSRQWLRQQDAYVRHYLNDEEKAYLDRLTKIARQKDKIDLHYALQSVMKRWLLVHIPLTAALMTLALWHLLVANVYAL
;
A
#
# COMPACT_ATOMS: atom_id res chain seq x y z
N MET A 1 24.55 -0.38 16.41
CA MET A 1 23.10 -0.05 16.30
C MET A 1 22.81 0.37 14.86
N ASP A 2 21.82 -0.22 14.22
CA ASP A 2 21.41 0.08 12.85
C ASP A 2 20.95 1.56 12.74
N LEU A 3 21.61 2.36 11.88
CA LEU A 3 21.37 3.80 11.67
C LEU A 3 19.91 4.11 11.35
N ALA A 4 19.18 3.18 10.73
CA ALA A 4 17.76 3.32 10.46
C ALA A 4 16.91 3.22 11.73
N ARG A 5 17.28 2.33 12.67
CA ARG A 5 16.58 2.16 13.95
C ARG A 5 16.82 3.35 14.87
N THR A 6 18.05 3.86 14.93
CA THR A 6 18.36 5.05 15.75
C THR A 6 17.60 6.28 15.27
N ARG A 7 17.57 6.54 13.96
CA ARG A 7 16.76 7.63 13.38
C ARG A 7 15.28 7.51 13.72
N LEU A 8 14.70 6.31 13.63
CA LEU A 8 13.30 6.09 13.98
C LEU A 8 13.04 6.35 15.46
N LEU A 9 13.91 5.89 16.35
CA LEU A 9 13.81 6.16 17.80
C LEU A 9 13.86 7.66 18.10
N VAL A 10 14.77 8.40 17.46
CA VAL A 10 14.86 9.86 17.63
C VAL A 10 13.57 10.56 17.19
N ILE A 11 12.96 10.15 16.08
CA ILE A 11 11.68 10.72 15.61
C ILE A 11 10.56 10.46 16.64
N TRP A 12 10.49 9.26 17.21
CA TRP A 12 9.51 8.94 18.25
C TRP A 12 9.74 9.73 19.53
N LEU A 13 10.99 9.84 19.99
CA LEU A 13 11.34 10.63 21.16
C LEU A 13 10.96 12.11 20.97
N ALA A 14 11.29 12.68 19.81
CA ALA A 14 10.92 14.06 19.49
C ALA A 14 9.40 14.27 19.50
N ALA A 15 8.63 13.35 18.89
CA ALA A 15 7.18 13.41 18.92
C ALA A 15 6.60 13.28 20.34
N GLY A 16 7.19 12.41 21.17
CA GLY A 16 6.82 12.26 22.58
C GLY A 16 7.10 13.53 23.39
N ILE A 17 8.26 14.15 23.21
CA ILE A 17 8.62 15.42 23.85
C ILE A 17 7.67 16.54 23.42
N ILE A 18 7.36 16.66 22.13
CA ILE A 18 6.40 17.65 21.62
C ILE A 18 5.03 17.46 22.27
N PHE A 19 4.55 16.22 22.34
CA PHE A 19 3.26 15.93 22.97
C PHE A 19 3.25 16.23 24.47
N ASP A 20 4.30 15.86 25.21
CA ASP A 20 4.42 16.14 26.64
C ASP A 20 4.47 17.65 26.93
N LEU A 21 5.23 18.40 26.13
CA LEU A 21 5.23 19.87 26.20
C LEU A 21 3.83 20.45 25.94
N LEU A 22 3.09 19.93 24.95
CA LEU A 22 1.72 20.38 24.70
C LEU A 22 0.79 20.08 25.88
N LEU A 23 0.94 18.94 26.55
CA LEU A 23 0.18 18.62 27.77
C LEU A 23 0.51 19.58 28.92
N VAL A 24 1.78 19.92 29.11
CA VAL A 24 2.21 20.85 30.16
C VAL A 24 1.65 22.25 29.89
N VAL A 25 1.76 22.74 28.65
CA VAL A 25 1.26 24.06 28.26
C VAL A 25 -0.26 24.10 28.38
N ASP A 26 -0.96 23.08 27.90
CA ASP A 26 -2.41 22.96 28.03
C ASP A 26 -2.85 23.00 29.51
N ARG A 27 -2.22 22.21 30.39
CA ARG A 27 -2.51 22.27 31.84
C ARG A 27 -2.28 23.66 32.42
N ASN A 28 -1.18 24.32 32.05
CA ASN A 28 -0.87 25.66 32.52
C ASN A 28 -1.92 26.69 32.07
N ILE A 29 -2.39 26.61 30.83
CA ILE A 29 -3.44 27.50 30.31
C ILE A 29 -4.77 27.25 31.03
N ARG A 30 -5.15 25.99 31.31
CA ARG A 30 -6.37 25.68 32.09
C ARG A 30 -6.31 26.27 33.50
N VAL A 31 -5.17 26.16 34.18
CA VAL A 31 -4.97 26.72 35.53
C VAL A 31 -5.06 28.25 35.50
N ASN A 32 -4.63 28.88 34.41
CA ASN A 32 -4.71 30.32 34.20
C ASN A 32 -6.03 30.78 33.54
N LEU A 33 -7.07 29.92 33.48
CA LEU A 33 -8.40 30.20 32.91
C LEU A 33 -8.40 30.66 31.43
N GLY A 34 -7.37 30.33 30.65
CA GLY A 34 -7.31 30.65 29.22
C GLY A 34 -8.02 29.64 28.32
N SER A 35 -8.27 30.00 27.06
CA SER A 35 -8.91 29.11 26.06
C SER A 35 -7.91 28.07 25.52
N THR A 36 -7.97 26.84 26.03
CA THR A 36 -7.10 25.75 25.56
C THR A 36 -7.47 25.19 24.19
N GLY A 37 -8.73 25.37 23.77
CA GLY A 37 -9.24 24.84 22.51
C GLY A 37 -8.56 25.43 21.28
N GLU A 38 -8.25 26.73 21.28
CA GLU A 38 -7.64 27.41 20.14
C GLU A 38 -6.21 26.92 19.89
N MET A 39 -5.37 26.92 20.93
CA MET A 39 -3.97 26.49 20.82
C MET A 39 -3.87 25.05 20.32
N THR A 40 -4.61 24.13 20.95
CA THR A 40 -4.61 22.71 20.55
C THR A 40 -5.13 22.52 19.13
N GLY A 41 -6.10 23.33 18.70
CA GLY A 41 -6.63 23.34 17.33
C GLY A 41 -5.60 23.79 16.28
N TYR A 42 -4.82 24.84 16.56
CA TYR A 42 -3.75 25.31 15.66
C TYR A 42 -2.65 24.26 15.50
N TRP A 43 -2.21 23.63 16.60
CA TRP A 43 -1.24 22.53 16.54
C TRP A 43 -1.77 21.34 15.76
N LEU A 44 -3.02 20.94 16.02
CA LEU A 44 -3.68 19.86 15.30
C LEU A 44 -3.69 20.14 13.80
N PHE A 45 -4.16 21.31 13.38
CA PHE A 45 -4.22 21.70 11.98
C PHE A 45 -2.82 21.76 11.34
N GLY A 46 -1.83 22.31 12.05
CA GLY A 46 -0.45 22.38 11.57
C GLY A 46 0.16 20.99 11.31
N VAL A 47 -0.05 20.04 12.22
CA VAL A 47 0.40 18.64 12.02
C VAL A 47 -0.36 17.99 10.87
N MET A 48 -1.67 18.22 10.73
CA MET A 48 -2.46 17.72 9.60
C MET A 48 -1.95 18.24 8.25
N VAL A 49 -1.63 19.53 8.15
CA VAL A 49 -1.01 20.13 6.96
C VAL A 49 0.32 19.44 6.67
N PHE A 50 1.19 19.26 7.67
CA PHE A 50 2.46 18.56 7.52
C PHE A 50 2.27 17.12 6.98
N LEU A 51 1.28 16.39 7.48
CA LEU A 51 0.97 15.05 6.99
C LEU A 51 0.51 15.06 5.53
N ALA A 52 -0.31 16.03 5.12
CA ALA A 52 -0.77 16.20 3.75
C ALA A 52 0.38 16.51 2.77
N LEU A 53 1.42 17.22 3.22
CA LEU A 53 2.61 17.53 2.39
C LEU A 53 3.37 16.28 1.92
N PHE A 54 3.21 15.12 2.56
CA PHE A 54 3.83 13.88 2.10
C PHE A 54 3.38 13.50 0.68
N HIS A 55 2.10 13.73 0.36
CA HIS A 55 1.59 13.50 -1.00
C HIS A 55 2.23 14.48 -2.00
N LEU A 56 2.36 15.75 -1.62
CA LEU A 56 2.98 16.78 -2.46
C LEU A 56 4.47 16.50 -2.72
N ARG A 57 5.20 16.01 -1.71
CA ARG A 57 6.60 15.58 -1.85
C ARG A 57 6.75 14.44 -2.88
N LYS A 58 5.77 13.54 -3.02
CA LYS A 58 5.81 12.51 -4.08
C LYS A 58 5.71 13.11 -5.48
N ARG A 59 5.01 14.25 -5.63
CA ARG A 59 4.90 15.01 -6.89
C ARG A 59 6.14 15.85 -7.17
N LEU A 60 6.81 16.33 -6.12
CA LEU A 60 8.02 17.16 -6.17
C LEU A 60 9.31 16.35 -5.95
N SER A 61 9.44 15.20 -6.62
CA SER A 61 10.59 14.29 -6.46
C SER A 61 11.94 14.88 -6.92
N MET A 62 11.92 16.01 -7.65
CA MET A 62 13.11 16.71 -8.13
C MET A 62 13.81 17.51 -7.03
N LEU A 63 13.15 17.79 -5.90
CA LEU A 63 13.76 18.51 -4.78
C LEU A 63 14.43 17.53 -3.82
N PRO A 64 15.67 17.80 -3.34
CA PRO A 64 16.42 16.91 -2.44
C PRO A 64 15.90 16.93 -0.99
N LEU A 65 14.59 16.76 -0.80
CA LEU A 65 13.91 16.83 0.51
C LEU A 65 14.12 15.55 1.36
N GLY A 66 15.21 14.81 1.17
CA GLY A 66 15.48 13.55 1.87
C GLY A 66 14.74 12.33 1.30
N GLY A 67 15.07 11.14 1.81
CA GLY A 67 14.58 9.86 1.27
C GLY A 67 13.11 9.57 1.56
N ALA A 68 12.46 8.80 0.67
CA ALA A 68 11.05 8.41 0.82
C ALA A 68 10.77 7.64 2.12
N ALA A 69 11.74 6.87 2.60
CA ALA A 69 11.66 6.13 3.85
C ALA A 69 11.57 7.05 5.08
N VAL A 70 12.30 8.17 5.08
CA VAL A 70 12.27 9.14 6.19
C VAL A 70 10.91 9.81 6.25
N TRP A 71 10.39 10.26 5.10
CA TRP A 71 9.06 10.86 5.00
C TRP A 71 7.95 9.89 5.42
N LEU A 72 8.03 8.61 5.03
CA LEU A 72 7.06 7.61 5.47
C LEU A 72 7.09 7.43 7.00
N ASN A 73 8.29 7.43 7.61
CA ASN A 73 8.41 7.36 9.07
C ASN A 73 7.85 8.61 9.74
N LEU A 74 8.18 9.81 9.25
CA LEU A 74 7.65 11.07 9.75
C LEU A 74 6.12 11.13 9.64
N HIS A 75 5.57 10.68 8.50
CA HIS A 75 4.13 10.63 8.29
C HIS A 75 3.45 9.61 9.23
N ALA A 76 4.06 8.44 9.45
CA ALA A 76 3.53 7.45 10.38
C ALA A 76 3.55 7.93 11.83
N VAL A 77 4.68 8.50 12.30
CA VAL A 77 4.79 9.03 13.67
C VAL A 77 3.90 10.27 13.85
N GLY A 78 3.89 11.18 12.88
CA GLY A 78 3.01 12.34 12.89
C GLY A 78 1.53 11.96 12.87
N GLY A 79 1.16 10.87 12.18
CA GLY A 79 -0.20 10.32 12.20
C GLY A 79 -0.62 9.80 13.59
N VAL A 80 0.30 9.22 14.36
CA VAL A 80 0.02 8.88 15.76
C VAL A 80 -0.06 10.13 16.63
N LEU A 81 0.84 11.09 16.43
CA LEU A 81 0.82 12.36 17.15
C LEU A 81 -0.51 13.12 16.91
N VAL A 82 -1.01 13.16 15.68
CA VAL A 82 -2.27 13.85 15.34
C VAL A 82 -3.47 13.20 16.02
N LEU A 83 -3.49 11.87 16.19
CA LEU A 83 -4.53 11.16 16.95
C LEU A 83 -4.54 11.59 18.42
N LEU A 84 -3.36 11.70 19.03
CA LEU A 84 -3.23 12.11 20.43
C LEU A 84 -3.62 13.58 20.62
N ILE A 85 -3.17 14.48 19.74
CA ILE A 85 -3.53 15.90 19.79
C ILE A 85 -5.02 16.09 19.54
N TYR A 86 -5.63 15.31 18.63
CA TYR A 86 -7.07 15.36 18.39
C TYR A 86 -7.86 15.06 19.67
N TRP A 87 -7.52 14.02 20.40
CA TRP A 87 -8.17 13.72 21.69
C TRP A 87 -7.94 14.79 22.74
N LEU A 88 -6.75 15.41 22.77
CA LEU A 88 -6.48 16.54 23.65
C LEU A 88 -7.36 17.75 23.30
N HIS A 89 -7.57 18.00 22.00
CA HIS A 89 -8.36 19.12 21.48
C HIS A 89 -9.86 18.94 21.71
N THR A 90 -10.41 17.75 21.45
CA THR A 90 -11.85 17.51 21.59
C THR A 90 -12.28 17.23 23.03
N GLY A 91 -11.40 16.67 23.87
CA GLY A 91 -11.71 16.24 25.24
C GLY A 91 -12.73 15.09 25.35
N SER A 92 -13.36 14.69 24.24
CA SER A 92 -14.32 13.60 24.10
C SER A 92 -14.02 12.79 22.84
N LEU A 93 -14.37 11.51 22.85
CA LEU A 93 -14.26 10.64 21.68
C LEU A 93 -15.28 10.96 20.60
N TRP A 94 -16.47 11.43 21.00
CA TRP A 94 -17.58 11.75 20.11
C TRP A 94 -18.14 13.14 20.43
N PRO A 95 -18.09 14.07 19.48
CA PRO A 95 -18.76 15.36 19.60
C PRO A 95 -20.29 15.22 19.51
N ASN A 96 -21.02 16.15 20.14
CA ASN A 96 -22.49 16.12 20.15
C ASN A 96 -23.13 16.84 18.94
N GLY A 97 -22.40 17.74 18.27
CA GLY A 97 -22.90 18.47 17.11
C GLY A 97 -22.76 17.69 15.80
N ILE A 98 -23.69 17.89 14.88
CA ILE A 98 -23.76 17.15 13.60
C ILE A 98 -22.51 17.41 12.76
N TYR A 99 -22.06 18.66 12.72
CA TYR A 99 -20.88 19.06 11.95
C TYR A 99 -19.59 18.43 12.52
N GLU A 100 -19.41 18.54 13.82
CA GLU A 100 -18.26 18.00 14.55
C GLU A 100 -18.25 16.46 14.50
N TYR A 101 -19.42 15.82 14.54
CA TYR A 101 -19.55 14.38 14.33
C TYR A 101 -19.09 13.97 12.93
N GLY A 102 -19.49 14.70 11.88
CA GLY A 102 -19.01 14.47 10.51
C GLY A 102 -17.49 14.62 10.39
N LEU A 103 -16.92 15.64 11.03
CA LEU A 103 -15.47 15.86 11.09
C LEU A 103 -14.76 14.69 11.80
N ALA A 104 -15.30 14.22 12.93
CA ALA A 104 -14.76 13.10 13.70
C ALA A 104 -14.79 11.79 12.89
N VAL A 105 -15.89 11.50 12.19
CA VAL A 105 -15.98 10.32 11.31
C VAL A 105 -14.94 10.37 10.21
N LEU A 106 -14.81 11.51 9.51
CA LEU A 106 -13.79 11.68 8.47
C LEU A 106 -12.37 11.55 9.02
N PHE A 107 -12.12 12.11 10.20
CA PHE A 107 -10.85 11.99 10.90
C PHE A 107 -10.50 10.53 11.20
N TYR A 108 -11.42 9.78 11.83
CA TYR A 108 -11.21 8.36 12.14
C TYR A 108 -11.08 7.49 10.90
N LEU A 109 -11.87 7.72 9.85
CA LEU A 109 -11.74 7.01 8.57
C LEU A 109 -10.37 7.28 7.91
N THR A 110 -9.92 8.53 7.92
CA THR A 110 -8.61 8.92 7.39
C THR A 110 -7.47 8.28 8.19
N ALA A 111 -7.57 8.30 9.52
CA ALA A 111 -6.59 7.68 10.41
C ALA A 111 -6.51 6.16 10.21
N LEU A 112 -7.66 5.47 10.18
CA LEU A 112 -7.72 4.03 9.95
C LEU A 112 -7.16 3.65 8.57
N SER A 113 -7.55 4.42 7.54
CA SER A 113 -7.00 4.28 6.19
C SER A 113 -5.48 4.49 6.15
N GLY A 114 -4.95 5.45 6.93
CA GLY A 114 -3.52 5.70 7.07
C GLY A 114 -2.77 4.53 7.73
N ILE A 115 -3.35 3.93 8.78
CA ILE A 115 -2.80 2.72 9.44
C ILE A 115 -2.71 1.56 8.44
N VAL A 116 -3.78 1.29 7.70
CA VAL A 116 -3.80 0.27 6.62
C VAL A 116 -2.73 0.58 5.58
N GLY A 117 -2.60 1.85 5.18
CA GLY A 117 -1.57 2.32 4.27
C GLY A 117 -0.14 2.10 4.73
N TYR A 118 0.12 2.28 6.03
CA TYR A 118 1.42 2.01 6.63
C TYR A 118 1.79 0.53 6.54
N PHE A 119 0.86 -0.39 6.82
CA PHE A 119 1.08 -1.82 6.65
C PHE A 119 1.34 -2.20 5.19
N ILE A 120 0.53 -1.70 4.26
CA ILE A 120 0.71 -1.92 2.81
C ILE A 120 2.11 -1.48 2.36
N GLN A 121 2.56 -0.28 2.76
CA GLN A 121 3.86 0.28 2.37
C GLN A 121 5.05 -0.40 3.06
N ARG A 122 4.86 -1.09 4.19
CA ARG A 122 5.90 -1.87 4.86
C ARG A 122 6.04 -3.28 4.31
N VAL A 123 4.94 -3.95 4.00
CA VAL A 123 4.91 -5.38 3.68
C VAL A 123 5.11 -5.62 2.19
N TYR A 124 4.38 -4.92 1.32
CA TYR A 124 4.34 -5.24 -0.11
C TYR A 124 5.66 -4.97 -0.86
N PRO A 125 6.39 -3.87 -0.61
CA PRO A 125 7.70 -3.68 -1.24
C PRO A 125 8.70 -4.80 -0.93
N ARG A 126 8.64 -5.38 0.28
CA ARG A 126 9.48 -6.53 0.67
C ARG A 126 9.11 -7.78 -0.11
N MET A 127 7.81 -8.06 -0.26
CA MET A 127 7.35 -9.20 -1.05
C MET A 127 7.72 -9.07 -2.54
N MET A 128 7.66 -7.85 -3.09
CA MET A 128 8.05 -7.58 -4.48
C MET A 128 9.56 -7.76 -4.68
N THR A 129 10.40 -7.19 -3.80
CA THR A 129 11.86 -7.32 -3.89
C THR A 129 12.34 -8.77 -3.74
N GLN A 130 11.67 -9.60 -2.95
CA GLN A 130 11.96 -11.04 -2.84
C GLN A 130 11.75 -11.83 -4.14
N THR A 131 11.01 -11.30 -5.13
CA THR A 131 10.85 -11.98 -6.42
C THR A 131 12.10 -11.96 -7.30
N GLY A 132 13.01 -11.00 -7.05
CA GLY A 132 14.21 -10.75 -7.84
C GLY A 132 13.94 -10.10 -9.20
N ILE A 133 12.72 -9.61 -9.46
CA ILE A 133 12.38 -8.87 -10.68
C ILE A 133 11.76 -7.52 -10.32
N GLU A 134 12.04 -6.51 -11.14
CA GLU A 134 11.43 -5.18 -11.02
C GLU A 134 10.53 -4.95 -12.23
N VAL A 135 9.22 -4.82 -11.98
CA VAL A 135 8.22 -4.62 -13.03
C VAL A 135 7.39 -3.40 -12.71
N ILE A 136 7.28 -2.51 -13.69
CA ILE A 136 6.46 -1.30 -13.62
C ILE A 136 5.00 -1.67 -13.93
N TYR A 137 4.05 -1.20 -13.12
CA TYR A 137 2.62 -1.53 -13.22
C TYR A 137 2.06 -1.42 -14.64
N GLU A 138 2.36 -0.31 -15.31
CA GLU A 138 1.84 0.03 -16.64
C GLU A 138 2.35 -0.92 -17.72
N ARG A 139 3.51 -1.55 -17.51
CA ARG A 139 4.10 -2.50 -18.46
C ARG A 139 3.65 -3.94 -18.21
N ILE A 140 2.94 -4.23 -17.11
CA ILE A 140 2.51 -5.59 -16.76
C ILE A 140 1.65 -6.23 -17.87
N PRO A 141 0.66 -5.55 -18.48
CA PRO A 141 -0.16 -6.17 -19.53
C PRO A 141 0.67 -6.61 -20.75
N ALA A 142 1.68 -5.82 -21.12
CA ALA A 142 2.59 -6.15 -22.22
C ALA A 142 3.42 -7.40 -21.89
N HIS A 143 4.08 -7.43 -20.72
CA HIS A 143 4.89 -8.59 -20.30
C HIS A 143 4.05 -9.88 -20.22
N LEU A 144 2.80 -9.78 -19.77
CA LEU A 144 1.88 -10.93 -19.75
C LEU A 144 1.52 -11.41 -21.15
N SER A 145 1.34 -10.48 -22.10
CA SER A 145 1.12 -10.83 -23.50
C SER A 145 2.35 -11.53 -24.10
N ASP A 146 3.55 -11.02 -23.82
CA ASP A 146 4.80 -11.60 -24.31
C ASP A 146 5.01 -13.03 -23.79
N LEU A 147 4.81 -13.26 -22.49
CA LEU A 147 4.90 -14.61 -21.90
C LEU A 147 3.83 -15.56 -22.45
N ARG A 148 2.62 -15.06 -22.72
CA ARG A 148 1.56 -15.86 -23.33
C ARG A 148 1.94 -16.27 -24.75
N GLU A 149 2.51 -15.35 -25.53
CA GLU A 149 2.91 -15.64 -26.90
C GLU A 149 4.12 -16.59 -26.96
N GLU A 150 5.08 -16.41 -26.04
CA GLU A 150 6.20 -17.32 -25.86
C GLU A 150 5.73 -18.74 -25.50
N ALA A 151 4.78 -18.85 -24.57
CA ALA A 151 4.20 -20.13 -24.16
C ALA A 151 3.46 -20.80 -25.34
N LYS A 152 2.68 -20.06 -26.11
CA LYS A 152 1.99 -20.58 -27.30
C LYS A 152 2.97 -21.09 -28.36
N ARG A 153 3.98 -20.30 -28.69
CA ARG A 153 5.03 -20.69 -29.66
C ARG A 153 5.75 -21.95 -29.22
N LEU A 154 6.09 -22.07 -27.94
CA LEU A 154 6.74 -23.25 -27.38
C LEU A 154 5.86 -24.51 -27.52
N VAL A 155 4.55 -24.37 -27.31
CA VAL A 155 3.59 -25.47 -27.46
C VAL A 155 3.41 -25.87 -28.92
N VAL A 156 3.34 -24.92 -29.85
CA VAL A 156 3.29 -25.20 -31.29
C VAL A 156 4.55 -25.93 -31.75
N GLU A 157 5.73 -25.46 -31.33
CA GLU A 157 7.02 -26.10 -31.63
C GLU A 157 7.06 -27.55 -31.12
N CYS A 158 6.52 -27.81 -29.92
CA CYS A 158 6.41 -29.15 -29.36
C CYS A 158 5.54 -30.06 -30.23
N CYS A 159 4.36 -29.59 -30.66
CA CYS A 159 3.45 -30.35 -31.53
C CYS A 159 4.10 -30.67 -32.89
N ASP A 160 4.81 -29.71 -33.48
CA ASP A 160 5.47 -29.88 -34.77
C ASP A 160 6.62 -30.89 -34.71
N ARG A 161 7.41 -30.86 -33.63
CA ARG A 161 8.59 -31.72 -33.45
C ARG A 161 8.22 -33.15 -33.05
N THR A 162 7.39 -33.30 -32.03
CA THR A 162 7.04 -34.61 -31.47
C THR A 162 5.95 -35.32 -32.26
N ARG A 163 5.22 -34.59 -33.14
CA ARG A 163 4.04 -35.06 -33.87
C ARG A 163 2.92 -35.58 -32.95
N VAL A 164 2.97 -35.21 -31.66
CA VAL A 164 2.00 -35.54 -30.62
C VAL A 164 1.44 -34.23 -30.07
N ASP A 165 0.15 -34.21 -29.75
CA ASP A 165 -0.59 -33.00 -29.36
C ASP A 165 -1.02 -33.01 -27.88
N THR A 166 -0.51 -33.94 -27.06
CA THR A 166 -0.89 -34.09 -25.65
C THR A 166 -0.59 -32.81 -24.86
N LEU A 167 0.63 -32.27 -24.98
CA LEU A 167 0.99 -30.99 -24.35
C LEU A 167 0.16 -29.82 -24.90
N GLY A 168 -0.14 -29.83 -26.20
CA GLY A 168 -0.99 -28.82 -26.85
C GLY A 168 -2.41 -28.78 -26.32
N ARG A 169 -3.06 -29.94 -26.24
CA ARG A 169 -4.40 -30.09 -25.65
C ARG A 169 -4.42 -29.68 -24.19
N TYR A 170 -3.40 -30.07 -23.43
CA TYR A 170 -3.25 -29.66 -22.03
C TYR A 170 -3.11 -28.13 -21.88
N TYR A 171 -2.30 -27.50 -22.74
CA TYR A 171 -2.14 -26.04 -22.72
C TYR A 171 -3.48 -25.35 -22.93
N LEU A 172 -4.23 -25.73 -23.96
CA LEU A 172 -5.53 -25.11 -24.27
C LEU A 172 -6.57 -25.32 -23.15
N ASN A 173 -6.61 -26.51 -22.56
CA ASN A 173 -7.61 -26.87 -21.55
C ASN A 173 -7.29 -26.31 -20.16
N THR A 174 -6.02 -26.10 -19.82
CA THR A 174 -5.60 -25.75 -18.46
C THR A 174 -4.78 -24.46 -18.39
N LEU A 175 -3.73 -24.35 -19.21
CA LEU A 175 -2.79 -23.23 -19.09
C LEU A 175 -3.23 -21.97 -19.82
N ASP A 176 -4.06 -22.03 -20.86
CA ASP A 176 -4.61 -20.83 -21.51
C ASP A 176 -5.34 -19.94 -20.50
N TRP A 177 -6.18 -20.54 -19.64
CA TRP A 177 -6.83 -19.84 -18.54
C TRP A 177 -5.82 -19.15 -17.62
N TYR A 178 -4.70 -19.81 -17.32
CA TYR A 178 -3.65 -19.27 -16.47
C TYR A 178 -2.97 -18.08 -17.15
N PHE A 179 -2.54 -18.20 -18.41
CA PHE A 179 -1.81 -17.17 -19.15
C PHE A 179 -2.65 -15.97 -19.59
N ARG A 180 -3.98 -16.11 -19.71
CA ARG A 180 -4.86 -15.07 -20.26
C ARG A 180 -4.93 -13.77 -19.46
N ARG A 181 -4.80 -13.82 -18.13
CA ARG A 181 -4.87 -12.65 -17.24
C ARG A 181 -4.14 -12.92 -15.92
N PRO A 182 -3.86 -11.90 -15.09
CA PRO A 182 -3.34 -12.11 -13.75
C PRO A 182 -4.25 -13.05 -12.94
N ARG A 183 -3.68 -14.06 -12.29
CA ARG A 183 -4.41 -15.04 -11.49
C ARG A 183 -4.00 -14.95 -10.02
N PHE A 184 -4.80 -15.60 -9.17
CA PHE A 184 -4.50 -15.74 -7.74
C PHE A 184 -4.27 -14.41 -6.99
N GLY A 185 -4.90 -13.31 -7.42
CA GLY A 185 -4.65 -11.97 -6.86
C GLY A 185 -4.81 -11.89 -5.34
N PHE A 186 -5.89 -12.42 -4.78
CA PHE A 186 -6.07 -12.44 -3.32
C PHE A 186 -4.97 -13.25 -2.61
N ASN A 187 -4.61 -14.41 -3.17
CA ASN A 187 -3.57 -15.28 -2.61
C ASN A 187 -2.22 -14.56 -2.61
N HIS A 188 -1.91 -13.81 -3.65
CA HIS A 188 -0.72 -12.96 -3.74
C HIS A 188 -0.73 -11.84 -2.70
N VAL A 189 -1.88 -11.19 -2.48
CA VAL A 189 -2.04 -10.12 -1.48
C VAL A 189 -1.79 -10.62 -0.05
N VAL A 190 -2.28 -11.82 0.29
CA VAL A 190 -2.05 -12.42 1.63
C VAL A 190 -0.72 -13.18 1.75
N GLY A 191 0.12 -13.19 0.69
CA GLY A 191 1.41 -13.89 0.69
C GLY A 191 1.33 -15.42 0.61
N SER A 192 0.18 -15.96 0.19
CA SER A 192 -0.03 -17.39 0.03
C SER A 192 0.74 -17.97 -1.16
N GLN A 193 1.23 -19.20 -1.01
CA GLN A 193 1.95 -19.96 -2.03
C GLN A 193 1.02 -20.75 -2.98
N ARG A 194 -0.30 -20.56 -2.88
CA ARG A 194 -1.31 -21.34 -3.62
C ARG A 194 -1.11 -21.34 -5.15
N SER A 195 -0.69 -20.22 -5.74
CA SER A 195 -0.41 -20.16 -7.19
C SER A 195 0.75 -21.09 -7.58
N ARG A 196 1.84 -21.04 -6.83
CA ARG A 196 3.00 -21.94 -7.03
C ARG A 196 2.65 -23.40 -6.76
N GLN A 197 1.82 -23.67 -5.75
CA GLN A 197 1.35 -25.01 -5.45
C GLN A 197 0.47 -25.55 -6.58
N TRP A 198 -0.48 -24.75 -7.07
CA TRP A 198 -1.33 -25.11 -8.20
C TRP A 198 -0.46 -25.43 -9.43
N LEU A 199 0.53 -24.59 -9.75
CA LEU A 199 1.45 -24.84 -10.86
C LEU A 199 2.25 -26.14 -10.70
N ARG A 200 2.73 -26.45 -9.49
CA ARG A 200 3.43 -27.73 -9.21
C ARG A 200 2.51 -28.93 -9.37
N GLN A 201 1.26 -28.84 -8.92
CA GLN A 201 0.27 -29.91 -9.06
C GLN A 201 -0.07 -30.16 -10.54
N GLN A 202 -0.27 -29.07 -11.29
CA GLN A 202 -0.53 -29.09 -12.72
C GLN A 202 0.63 -29.70 -13.52
N ASP A 203 1.88 -29.31 -13.23
CA ASP A 203 3.09 -29.88 -13.82
C ASP A 203 3.21 -31.38 -13.53
N ALA A 204 3.07 -31.79 -12.25
CA ALA A 204 3.16 -33.19 -11.85
C ALA A 204 2.07 -34.05 -12.52
N TYR A 205 0.84 -33.55 -12.60
CA TYR A 205 -0.28 -34.24 -13.21
C TYR A 205 -0.04 -34.53 -14.70
N VAL A 206 0.29 -33.50 -15.50
CA VAL A 206 0.46 -33.68 -16.95
C VAL A 206 1.71 -34.49 -17.29
N ARG A 207 2.78 -34.37 -16.50
CA ARG A 207 4.07 -35.02 -16.75
C ARG A 207 3.98 -36.55 -16.88
N HIS A 208 2.99 -37.18 -16.26
CA HIS A 208 2.75 -38.63 -16.37
C HIS A 208 2.23 -39.07 -17.75
N TYR A 209 1.64 -38.16 -18.53
CA TYR A 209 1.04 -38.45 -19.84
C TYR A 209 1.95 -38.05 -21.01
N LEU A 210 3.08 -37.40 -20.72
CA LEU A 210 4.00 -36.89 -21.74
C LEU A 210 5.14 -37.88 -22.02
N ASN A 211 5.58 -37.91 -23.28
CA ASN A 211 6.83 -38.59 -23.65
C ASN A 211 8.07 -37.77 -23.22
N ASP A 212 9.27 -38.34 -23.36
CA ASP A 212 10.49 -37.68 -22.87
C ASP A 212 10.86 -36.39 -23.62
N GLU A 213 10.51 -36.28 -24.91
CA GLU A 213 10.68 -35.05 -25.67
C GLU A 213 9.70 -33.95 -25.20
N GLU A 214 8.42 -34.27 -25.04
CA GLU A 214 7.38 -33.36 -24.52
C GLU A 214 7.69 -32.90 -23.09
N LYS A 215 8.29 -33.75 -22.24
CA LYS A 215 8.72 -33.37 -20.88
C LYS A 215 9.74 -32.22 -20.91
N ALA A 216 10.64 -32.19 -21.89
CA ALA A 216 11.58 -31.08 -22.03
C ALA A 216 10.88 -29.76 -22.39
N TYR A 217 9.82 -29.82 -23.22
CA TYR A 217 8.97 -28.67 -23.52
C TYR A 217 8.14 -28.24 -22.31
N LEU A 218 7.58 -29.18 -21.54
CA LEU A 218 6.89 -28.90 -20.28
C LEU A 218 7.80 -28.15 -19.30
N ASP A 219 9.07 -28.57 -19.16
CA ASP A 219 10.02 -27.89 -18.27
C ASP A 219 10.26 -26.42 -18.66
N ARG A 220 10.31 -26.13 -19.96
CA ARG A 220 10.42 -24.75 -20.46
C ARG A 220 9.11 -23.98 -20.22
N LEU A 221 7.96 -24.61 -20.45
CA LEU A 221 6.64 -24.02 -20.22
C LEU A 221 6.42 -23.68 -18.74
N THR A 222 6.83 -24.57 -17.84
CA THR A 222 6.77 -24.37 -16.39
C THR A 222 7.70 -23.24 -15.94
N LYS A 223 8.85 -23.02 -16.59
CA LYS A 223 9.70 -21.83 -16.35
C LYS A 223 8.98 -20.54 -16.72
N ILE A 224 8.33 -20.48 -17.89
CA ILE A 224 7.52 -19.33 -18.32
C ILE A 224 6.36 -19.08 -17.35
N ALA A 225 5.66 -20.13 -16.92
CA ALA A 225 4.58 -20.02 -15.93
C ALA A 225 5.08 -19.51 -14.56
N ARG A 226 6.27 -19.91 -14.11
CA ARG A 226 6.89 -19.36 -12.88
C ARG A 226 7.29 -17.90 -13.01
N GLN A 227 7.72 -17.45 -14.19
CA GLN A 227 7.97 -16.03 -14.44
C GLN A 227 6.67 -15.24 -14.39
N LYS A 228 5.59 -15.77 -14.99
CA LYS A 228 4.26 -15.20 -14.90
C LYS A 228 3.78 -15.06 -13.45
N ASP A 229 3.96 -16.07 -12.60
CA ASP A 229 3.58 -16.02 -11.17
C ASP A 229 4.18 -14.80 -10.45
N LYS A 230 5.44 -14.47 -10.75
CA LYS A 230 6.11 -13.29 -10.19
C LYS A 230 5.44 -12.00 -10.67
N ILE A 231 5.09 -11.91 -11.96
CA ILE A 231 4.41 -10.75 -12.54
C ILE A 231 3.00 -10.58 -11.96
N ASP A 232 2.28 -11.69 -11.76
CA ASP A 232 0.94 -11.69 -11.14
C ASP A 232 1.00 -11.18 -9.69
N LEU A 233 2.05 -11.54 -8.93
CA LEU A 233 2.31 -10.97 -7.60
C LEU A 233 2.51 -9.45 -7.68
N HIS A 234 3.37 -8.97 -8.58
CA HIS A 234 3.59 -7.52 -8.78
C HIS A 234 2.29 -6.81 -9.13
N TYR A 235 1.49 -7.37 -10.04
CA TYR A 235 0.19 -6.83 -10.41
C TYR A 235 -0.74 -6.70 -9.22
N ALA A 236 -0.87 -7.77 -8.42
CA ALA A 236 -1.76 -7.80 -7.27
C ALA A 236 -1.35 -6.76 -6.21
N LEU A 237 -0.07 -6.75 -5.82
CA LEU A 237 0.43 -5.87 -4.77
C LEU A 237 0.38 -4.39 -5.20
N GLN A 238 0.83 -4.07 -6.42
CA GLN A 238 0.79 -2.71 -6.94
C GLN A 238 -0.64 -2.22 -7.15
N SER A 239 -1.57 -3.11 -7.56
CA SER A 239 -3.01 -2.78 -7.64
C SER A 239 -3.58 -2.35 -6.29
N VAL A 240 -3.26 -3.07 -5.21
CA VAL A 240 -3.73 -2.71 -3.87
C VAL A 240 -3.13 -1.38 -3.43
N MET A 241 -1.83 -1.14 -3.67
CA MET A 241 -1.18 0.14 -3.34
C MET A 241 -1.86 1.32 -4.05
N LYS A 242 -2.17 1.18 -5.35
CA LYS A 242 -2.85 2.22 -6.13
C LYS A 242 -4.29 2.45 -5.66
N ARG A 243 -5.06 1.38 -5.43
CA ARG A 243 -6.45 1.48 -4.95
C ARG A 243 -6.54 2.10 -3.57
N TRP A 244 -5.61 1.79 -2.67
CA TRP A 244 -5.54 2.41 -1.35
C TRP A 244 -5.35 3.92 -1.45
N LEU A 245 -4.45 4.40 -2.31
CA LEU A 245 -4.25 5.85 -2.54
C LEU A 245 -5.53 6.54 -3.04
N LEU A 246 -6.31 5.88 -3.91
CA LEU A 246 -7.59 6.40 -4.40
C LEU A 246 -8.65 6.56 -3.29
N VAL A 247 -8.50 5.89 -2.16
CA VAL A 247 -9.40 6.03 -1.00
C VAL A 247 -8.83 7.01 0.01
N HIS A 248 -7.55 6.88 0.36
CA HIS A 248 -6.93 7.71 1.39
C HIS A 248 -6.84 9.19 0.99
N ILE A 249 -6.49 9.50 -0.27
CA ILE A 249 -6.29 10.89 -0.70
C ILE A 249 -7.61 11.68 -0.67
N PRO A 250 -8.74 11.19 -1.22
CA PRO A 250 -10.02 11.91 -1.11
C PRO A 250 -10.51 12.09 0.32
N LEU A 251 -10.31 11.09 1.20
CA LEU A 251 -10.63 11.23 2.62
C LEU A 251 -9.82 12.36 3.27
N THR A 252 -8.51 12.39 3.04
CA THR A 252 -7.65 13.47 3.53
C THR A 252 -8.06 14.82 2.95
N ALA A 253 -8.39 14.91 1.66
CA ALA A 253 -8.84 16.16 1.05
C ALA A 253 -10.14 16.67 1.68
N ALA A 254 -11.14 15.81 1.85
CA ALA A 254 -12.40 16.16 2.50
C ALA A 254 -12.19 16.61 3.95
N LEU A 255 -11.36 15.86 4.70
CA LEU A 255 -11.01 16.19 6.07
C LEU A 255 -10.29 17.56 6.15
N MET A 256 -9.32 17.82 5.28
CA MET A 256 -8.57 19.09 5.27
C MET A 256 -9.48 20.28 4.93
N THR A 257 -10.39 20.12 3.96
CA THR A 257 -11.34 21.18 3.60
C THR A 257 -12.28 21.51 4.76
N LEU A 258 -12.85 20.50 5.42
CA LEU A 258 -13.71 20.73 6.57
C LEU A 258 -12.92 21.24 7.78
N ALA A 259 -11.72 20.75 8.04
CA ALA A 259 -10.89 21.24 9.14
C ALA A 259 -10.52 22.71 8.96
N LEU A 260 -10.22 23.14 7.73
CA LEU A 260 -9.98 24.56 7.42
C LEU A 260 -11.24 25.40 7.66
N TRP A 261 -12.40 24.92 7.18
CA TRP A 261 -13.68 25.59 7.44
C TRP A 261 -13.98 25.71 8.94
N HIS A 262 -13.78 24.62 9.68
CA HIS A 262 -13.94 24.59 11.13
C HIS A 262 -13.02 25.63 11.82
N LEU A 263 -11.75 25.71 11.42
CA LEU A 263 -10.80 26.67 11.95
C LEU A 263 -11.26 28.11 11.68
N LEU A 264 -11.72 28.42 10.47
CA LEU A 264 -12.21 29.75 10.11
C LEU A 264 -13.45 30.13 10.93
N VAL A 265 -14.42 29.24 11.01
CA VAL A 265 -15.65 29.44 11.78
C VAL A 265 -15.34 29.64 13.27
N ALA A 266 -14.50 28.80 13.85
CA ALA A 266 -14.11 28.90 15.26
C ALA A 266 -13.45 30.25 15.58
N ASN A 267 -12.59 30.77 14.69
CA ASN A 267 -11.96 32.08 14.88
C ASN A 267 -12.94 33.25 14.69
N VAL A 268 -13.89 33.13 13.75
CA VAL A 268 -14.92 34.17 13.55
C VAL A 268 -15.85 34.29 14.75
N TYR A 269 -16.22 33.17 15.38
CA TYR A 269 -17.06 33.18 16.59
C TYR A 269 -16.28 33.44 17.89
N ALA A 270 -14.95 33.42 17.86
CA ALA A 270 -14.11 33.78 19.00
C ALA A 270 -13.81 35.30 19.08
N LEU A 271 -14.06 36.04 18.00
CA LEU A 271 -14.01 37.52 17.92
C LEU A 271 -15.33 38.14 18.37
#